data_AF-A0A7C6DHU5-F1
#
_entry.id   AF-A0A7C6DHU5-F1
#
_cell.length_a   1.000
_cell.length_b   1.000
_cell.length_c   1.000
_cell.angle_alpha   90.00
_cell.angle_beta   90.00
_cell.angle_gamma   90.00
#
_symmetry.space_group_name_H-M   'P 1'
#
loop_
_entity.id
_entity.type
_entity.pdbx_description
1 polymer ?
#
loop_
_entity_poly.entity_id
_entity_poly.type
_entity_poly.pdbx_seq_one_letter_code
_entity_poly.pdbx_strand_id
1 'polypeptide(L)'
;MTLLLKEIIETKALQFAVADQPFWYTAGNFGPYYINTQYLYGSAAEAEVLLREIETELEWMPSFYYRLLVAVQEQIKKNEIYKKVIDLSVEKLKSSFDLSQVDLISGGERRDYFFSIAIANVLGKPHLSIRKDKSTCLHAYERSSGWGGTLMQENGYSCIAQPDLGSKRILHISDIIAKGASWVQIWLPAVENLGGKIKFGFAVMERSQGGLQILAELGIEAVALEEANSSLFKAAHEENALSDYQFELATNYLQNPDFFERDFLRRHPDFLEKEISNGGERAVKAAQYKRSLHESLI
;
A
#
# COMPACT_ATOMS: atom_id res chain seq x y z
N MET A 1 -1.78 20.52 6.32
CA MET A 1 -0.67 20.24 7.24
C MET A 1 -0.35 18.77 7.08
N THR A 2 0.88 18.42 6.74
CA THR A 2 1.34 17.04 6.58
C THR A 2 1.41 16.39 7.96
N LEU A 3 0.89 15.18 8.09
CA LEU A 3 0.80 14.48 9.37
C LEU A 3 2.04 13.63 9.64
N LEU A 4 2.70 13.17 8.57
CA LEU A 4 3.79 12.19 8.62
C LEU A 4 5.11 12.67 8.01
N LEU A 5 5.27 13.97 7.72
CA LEU A 5 6.44 14.46 6.99
C LEU A 5 7.78 14.02 7.61
N LYS A 6 7.91 14.20 8.93
CA LYS A 6 9.13 13.80 9.66
C LYS A 6 9.38 12.30 9.54
N GLU A 7 8.37 11.50 9.78
CA GLU A 7 8.44 10.03 9.72
C GLU A 7 8.78 9.54 8.31
N ILE A 8 8.19 10.16 7.29
CA ILE A 8 8.45 9.86 5.88
C ILE A 8 9.91 10.14 5.51
N ILE A 9 10.46 11.28 5.94
CA ILE A 9 11.86 11.66 5.68
C ILE A 9 12.81 10.73 6.44
N GLU A 10 12.57 10.52 7.75
CA GLU A 10 13.44 9.74 8.62
C GLU A 10 13.56 8.28 8.17
N THR A 11 12.43 7.67 7.78
CA THR A 11 12.39 6.29 7.30
C THR A 11 12.76 6.15 5.83
N LYS A 12 12.88 7.27 5.09
CA LYS A 12 13.00 7.31 3.63
C LYS A 12 11.83 6.60 2.93
N ALA A 13 10.64 6.66 3.51
CA ALA A 13 9.42 6.11 2.91
C ALA A 13 9.05 6.83 1.59
N LEU A 14 9.46 8.08 1.42
CA LEU A 14 9.41 8.81 0.16
C LEU A 14 10.83 9.18 -0.26
N GLN A 15 11.20 8.79 -1.47
CA GLN A 15 12.52 9.09 -2.04
C GLN A 15 12.35 9.82 -3.36
N PHE A 16 13.24 10.77 -3.61
CA PHE A 16 13.30 11.52 -4.86
C PHE A 16 14.49 11.06 -5.68
N ALA A 17 14.27 10.94 -6.98
CA ALA A 17 15.29 10.54 -7.93
C ALA A 17 16.43 11.57 -7.91
N VAL A 18 17.66 11.09 -8.05
CA VAL A 18 18.77 11.96 -8.43
C VAL A 18 18.49 12.44 -9.86
N ALA A 19 18.98 13.63 -10.19
CA ALA A 19 18.91 14.13 -11.56
C ALA A 19 19.37 13.06 -12.55
N ASP A 20 18.60 12.90 -13.63
CA ASP A 20 18.87 11.99 -14.75
C ASP A 20 18.77 10.48 -14.42
N GLN A 21 18.27 10.12 -13.24
CA GLN A 21 18.10 8.72 -12.81
C GLN A 21 16.70 8.46 -12.22
N PRO A 22 15.63 8.48 -13.04
CA PRO A 22 14.28 8.25 -12.56
C PRO A 22 14.10 6.83 -12.01
N PHE A 23 13.10 6.66 -11.17
CA PHE A 23 12.72 5.34 -10.65
C PHE A 23 11.83 4.62 -11.65
N TRP A 24 12.21 3.38 -11.98
CA TRP A 24 11.34 2.46 -12.72
C TRP A 24 10.25 1.89 -11.82
N TYR A 25 9.00 2.02 -12.23
CA TYR A 25 7.86 1.42 -11.57
C TYR A 25 7.55 0.02 -12.12
N THR A 26 6.78 -0.76 -11.35
CA THR A 26 6.39 -2.13 -11.73
C THR A 26 5.54 -2.16 -13.01
N ALA A 27 4.80 -1.08 -13.29
CA ALA A 27 4.01 -0.96 -14.52
C ALA A 27 4.87 -0.71 -15.78
N GLY A 28 6.19 -0.63 -15.64
CA GLY A 28 7.12 -0.42 -16.75
C GLY A 28 7.38 1.05 -17.10
N ASN A 29 6.61 1.97 -16.53
CA ASN A 29 6.84 3.40 -16.64
C ASN A 29 7.82 3.92 -15.56
N PHE A 30 8.22 5.19 -15.59
CA PHE A 30 9.20 5.74 -14.64
C PHE A 30 8.84 7.15 -14.15
N GLY A 31 9.42 7.58 -13.03
CA GLY A 31 9.10 8.88 -12.45
C GLY A 31 10.10 9.39 -11.42
N PRO A 32 9.90 10.63 -10.92
CA PRO A 32 10.88 11.36 -10.13
C PRO A 32 10.86 11.01 -8.63
N TYR A 33 9.91 10.20 -8.16
CA TYR A 33 9.87 9.76 -6.78
C TYR A 33 9.39 8.32 -6.63
N TYR A 34 9.73 7.70 -5.51
CA TYR A 34 9.29 6.34 -5.17
C TYR A 34 8.76 6.32 -3.73
N ILE A 35 7.71 5.55 -3.48
CA ILE A 35 7.09 5.41 -2.17
C ILE A 35 7.22 3.96 -1.68
N ASN A 36 7.87 3.79 -0.54
CA ASN A 36 7.96 2.56 0.24
C ASN A 36 7.21 2.75 1.56
N THR A 37 5.88 2.72 1.52
CA THR A 37 5.04 2.93 2.72
C THR A 37 5.40 1.96 3.84
N GLN A 38 5.83 0.73 3.53
CA GLN A 38 6.24 -0.24 4.54
C GLN A 38 7.40 0.25 5.43
N TYR A 39 8.20 1.23 4.99
CA TYR A 39 9.28 1.80 5.83
C TYR A 39 8.74 2.59 7.04
N LEU A 40 7.47 3.00 7.00
CA LEU A 40 6.75 3.55 8.15
C LEU A 40 6.50 2.51 9.26
N TYR A 41 6.87 1.25 9.06
CA TYR A 41 7.00 0.24 10.12
C TYR A 41 8.10 0.58 11.15
N GLY A 42 8.97 1.54 10.83
CA GLY A 42 9.97 2.07 11.76
C GLY A 42 11.29 2.37 11.08
N SER A 43 11.66 1.54 10.09
CA SER A 43 12.83 1.75 9.24
C SER A 43 12.76 0.82 8.03
N ALA A 44 13.57 1.11 7.00
CA ALA A 44 13.74 0.18 5.88
C ALA A 44 14.22 -1.20 6.36
N ALA A 45 15.22 -1.26 7.26
CA ALA A 45 15.78 -2.52 7.72
C ALA A 45 14.74 -3.41 8.43
N GLU A 46 13.97 -2.85 9.35
CA GLU A 46 12.91 -3.59 10.06
C GLU A 46 11.78 -4.00 9.12
N ALA A 47 11.40 -3.13 8.19
CA ALA A 47 10.36 -3.43 7.21
C ALA A 47 10.76 -4.57 6.25
N GLU A 48 12.01 -4.59 5.78
CA GLU A 48 12.52 -5.65 4.90
C GLU A 48 12.69 -6.99 5.63
N VAL A 49 12.88 -6.99 6.96
CA VAL A 49 12.83 -8.24 7.75
C VAL A 49 11.41 -8.79 7.75
N LEU A 50 10.42 -7.99 8.15
CA LEU A 50 9.03 -8.44 8.23
C LEU A 50 8.46 -8.79 6.85
N LEU A 51 8.81 -8.03 5.81
CA LEU A 51 8.38 -8.31 4.45
C LEU A 51 8.89 -9.67 3.98
N ARG A 52 10.17 -10.00 4.25
CA ARG A 52 10.71 -11.32 3.92
C ARG A 52 10.00 -12.45 4.65
N GLU A 53 9.68 -12.28 5.92
CA GLU A 53 8.88 -13.26 6.67
C GLU A 53 7.49 -13.42 6.06
N ILE A 54 6.81 -12.33 5.67
CA ILE A 54 5.54 -12.41 4.95
C ILE A 54 5.71 -13.18 3.63
N GLU A 55 6.79 -12.96 2.90
CA GLU A 55 7.02 -13.63 1.63
C GLU A 55 7.26 -15.13 1.75
N THR A 56 7.89 -15.59 2.83
CA THR A 56 8.24 -17.00 3.03
C THR A 56 7.18 -17.81 3.78
N GLU A 57 6.39 -17.16 4.64
CA GLU A 57 5.56 -17.87 5.61
C GLU A 57 4.05 -17.89 5.31
N LEU A 58 3.63 -17.30 4.18
CA LEU A 58 2.20 -17.15 3.80
C LEU A 58 1.40 -18.46 3.76
N GLU A 59 2.05 -19.60 3.56
CA GLU A 59 1.40 -20.92 3.48
C GLU A 59 1.03 -21.48 4.86
N TRP A 60 1.66 -20.99 5.94
CA TRP A 60 1.48 -21.50 7.30
C TRP A 60 0.35 -20.80 8.06
N MET A 61 -0.79 -20.57 7.39
CA MET A 61 -2.00 -20.07 8.06
C MET A 61 -2.66 -21.19 8.88
N PRO A 62 -3.16 -20.93 10.10
CA PRO A 62 -3.28 -19.64 10.77
C PRO A 62 -2.02 -19.17 11.53
N SER A 63 -1.05 -20.04 11.81
CA SER A 63 0.02 -19.72 12.78
C SER A 63 0.87 -18.50 12.38
N PHE A 64 1.11 -18.32 11.07
CA PHE A 64 1.84 -17.17 10.54
C PHE A 64 1.14 -15.83 10.84
N TYR A 65 -0.18 -15.75 10.69
CA TYR A 65 -0.92 -14.53 11.03
C TYR A 65 -0.69 -14.10 12.47
N TYR A 66 -0.73 -15.03 13.41
CA TYR A 66 -0.55 -14.71 14.83
C TYR A 66 0.89 -14.32 15.17
N ARG A 67 1.90 -14.89 14.49
CA ARG A 67 3.28 -14.39 14.58
C ARG A 67 3.37 -12.94 14.11
N LEU A 68 2.73 -12.64 12.98
CA LEU A 68 2.69 -11.29 12.44
C LEU A 68 1.94 -10.31 13.36
N LEU A 69 0.83 -10.74 13.97
CA LEU A 69 0.11 -9.97 14.99
C LEU A 69 1.01 -9.61 16.18
N VAL A 70 1.77 -10.58 16.70
CA VAL A 70 2.73 -10.34 17.79
C VAL A 70 3.80 -9.35 17.34
N ALA A 71 4.38 -9.54 16.16
CA ALA A 71 5.42 -8.66 15.63
C ALA A 71 4.94 -7.20 15.51
N VAL A 72 3.74 -6.95 14.95
CA VAL A 72 3.21 -5.59 14.84
C VAL A 72 2.85 -5.00 16.21
N GLN A 73 2.34 -5.80 17.15
CA GLN A 73 2.06 -5.34 18.51
C GLN A 73 3.33 -4.97 19.27
N GLU A 74 4.41 -5.73 19.10
CA GLU A 74 5.72 -5.42 19.67
C GLU A 74 6.32 -4.18 19.03
N GLN A 75 6.20 -4.03 17.69
CA GLN A 75 6.66 -2.84 16.98
C GLN A 75 5.98 -1.57 17.49
N ILE A 76 4.66 -1.59 17.70
CA ILE A 76 3.91 -0.45 18.28
C ILE A 76 4.46 -0.05 19.66
N LYS A 77 4.94 -1.02 20.46
CA LYS A 77 5.47 -0.73 21.80
C LYS A 77 6.88 -0.15 21.76
N LYS A 78 7.73 -0.58 20.82
CA LYS A 78 9.16 -0.22 20.78
C LYS A 78 9.51 0.92 19.83
N ASN A 79 8.70 1.18 18.80
CA ASN A 79 9.04 2.12 17.74
C ASN A 79 8.01 3.26 17.67
N GLU A 80 8.47 4.48 17.96
CA GLU A 80 7.61 5.67 18.02
C GLU A 80 7.02 6.05 16.66
N ILE A 81 7.74 5.83 15.56
CA ILE A 81 7.28 6.14 14.20
C ILE A 81 6.07 5.28 13.86
N TYR A 82 6.21 3.96 14.01
CA TYR A 82 5.12 3.04 13.69
C TYR A 82 3.94 3.22 14.63
N LYS A 83 4.19 3.42 15.93
CA LYS A 83 3.14 3.77 16.89
C LYS A 83 2.35 5.00 16.43
N LYS A 84 3.05 6.09 16.07
CA LYS A 84 2.42 7.33 15.61
C LYS A 84 1.61 7.11 14.33
N VAL A 85 2.13 6.35 13.37
CA VAL A 85 1.41 6.02 12.12
C VAL A 85 0.11 5.29 12.42
N ILE A 86 0.13 4.29 13.30
CA ILE A 86 -1.08 3.54 13.69
C ILE A 86 -2.06 4.42 14.47
N ASP A 87 -1.59 5.22 15.42
CA ASP A 87 -2.44 6.13 16.21
C ASP A 87 -3.16 7.14 15.30
N LEU A 88 -2.41 7.82 14.42
CA LEU A 88 -2.97 8.79 13.48
C LEU A 88 -3.90 8.13 12.46
N SER A 89 -3.59 6.90 12.04
CA SER A 89 -4.51 6.12 11.19
C SER A 89 -5.84 5.87 11.88
N VAL A 90 -5.81 5.46 13.14
CA VAL A 90 -7.01 5.21 13.95
C VAL A 90 -7.80 6.49 14.20
N GLU A 91 -7.13 7.62 14.48
CA GLU A 91 -7.77 8.93 14.63
C GLU A 91 -8.44 9.39 13.33
N LYS A 92 -7.74 9.24 12.19
CA LYS A 92 -8.28 9.56 10.86
C LYS A 92 -9.50 8.70 10.54
N LEU A 93 -9.46 7.40 10.83
CA LEU A 93 -10.58 6.49 10.63
C LEU A 93 -11.79 6.88 11.49
N LYS A 94 -11.60 7.18 12.77
CA LYS A 94 -12.66 7.59 13.70
C LYS A 94 -13.31 8.93 13.31
N SER A 95 -12.53 9.84 12.72
CA SER A 95 -13.04 11.13 12.26
C SER A 95 -13.67 11.08 10.86
N SER A 96 -13.32 10.08 10.05
CA SER A 96 -13.81 9.96 8.67
C SER A 96 -15.03 9.06 8.54
N PHE A 97 -15.18 8.06 9.42
CA PHE A 97 -16.21 7.02 9.28
C PHE A 97 -16.95 6.75 10.60
N ASP A 98 -18.22 6.36 10.48
CA ASP A 98 -18.96 5.71 11.57
C ASP A 98 -18.51 4.25 11.71
N LEU A 99 -17.52 4.01 12.57
CA LEU A 99 -16.94 2.67 12.78
C LEU A 99 -17.91 1.66 13.42
N SER A 100 -19.10 2.08 13.85
CA SER A 100 -20.18 1.16 14.21
C SER A 100 -20.74 0.42 12.99
N GLN A 101 -20.55 0.99 11.79
CA GLN A 101 -20.96 0.39 10.53
C GLN A 101 -19.95 -0.60 9.96
N VAL A 102 -18.76 -0.70 10.57
CA VAL A 102 -17.70 -1.61 10.12
C VAL A 102 -17.81 -2.92 10.90
N ASP A 103 -18.13 -4.01 10.20
CA ASP A 103 -18.24 -5.34 10.81
C ASP A 103 -16.87 -6.01 11.00
N LEU A 104 -15.96 -5.81 10.04
CA LEU A 104 -14.58 -6.31 10.09
C LEU A 104 -13.62 -5.42 9.29
N ILE A 105 -12.32 -5.64 9.50
CA ILE A 105 -11.25 -5.02 8.75
C ILE A 105 -10.62 -6.06 7.83
N SER A 106 -10.25 -5.67 6.62
CA SER A 106 -9.46 -6.53 5.72
C SER A 106 -8.16 -5.86 5.30
N GLY A 107 -7.16 -6.66 4.92
CA GLY A 107 -5.95 -6.20 4.25
C GLY A 107 -5.49 -7.20 3.20
N GLY A 108 -4.87 -6.70 2.13
CA GLY A 108 -4.34 -7.49 1.04
C GLY A 108 -2.87 -7.89 1.20
N GLU A 109 -2.53 -9.06 0.66
CA GLU A 109 -1.16 -9.53 0.54
C GLU A 109 -0.32 -8.57 -0.35
N ARG A 110 0.84 -8.06 0.07
CA ARG A 110 1.63 -8.37 1.29
C ARG A 110 1.73 -7.19 2.26
N ARG A 111 1.88 -5.97 1.72
CA ARG A 111 2.25 -4.79 2.51
C ARG A 111 1.08 -4.24 3.32
N ASP A 112 -0.16 -4.50 2.93
CA ASP A 112 -1.32 -4.06 3.71
C ASP A 112 -1.35 -4.72 5.10
N TYR A 113 -0.73 -5.90 5.27
CA TYR A 113 -0.66 -6.58 6.56
C TYR A 113 0.12 -5.80 7.61
N PHE A 114 1.08 -4.97 7.22
CA PHE A 114 1.79 -4.07 8.13
C PHE A 114 0.82 -3.14 8.86
N PHE A 115 -0.31 -2.76 8.26
CA PHE A 115 -1.18 -1.74 8.84
C PHE A 115 -2.55 -2.31 9.21
N SER A 116 -3.12 -3.14 8.35
CA SER A 116 -4.45 -3.72 8.54
C SER A 116 -4.57 -4.56 9.82
N ILE A 117 -3.54 -5.36 10.15
CA ILE A 117 -3.53 -6.23 11.34
C ILE A 117 -3.43 -5.38 12.60
N ALA A 118 -2.51 -4.43 12.63
CA ALA A 118 -2.34 -3.50 13.74
C ALA A 118 -3.62 -2.67 14.00
N ILE A 119 -4.20 -2.09 12.95
CA ILE A 119 -5.42 -1.28 13.05
C ILE A 119 -6.61 -2.13 13.50
N ALA A 120 -6.78 -3.34 12.97
CA ALA A 120 -7.83 -4.27 13.41
C ALA A 120 -7.69 -4.62 14.89
N ASN A 121 -6.46 -4.87 15.35
CA ASN A 121 -6.17 -5.13 16.74
C ASN A 121 -6.50 -3.92 17.64
N VAL A 122 -6.08 -2.71 17.27
CA VAL A 122 -6.34 -1.48 18.06
C VAL A 122 -7.83 -1.14 18.10
N LEU A 123 -8.56 -1.33 17.00
CA LEU A 123 -10.00 -1.09 16.92
C LEU A 123 -10.84 -2.25 17.48
N GLY A 124 -10.21 -3.37 17.85
CA GLY A 124 -10.89 -4.58 18.29
C GLY A 124 -11.88 -5.09 17.23
N LYS A 125 -11.49 -5.17 15.96
CA LYS A 125 -12.32 -5.72 14.88
C LYS A 125 -11.72 -7.05 14.41
N PRO A 126 -12.54 -8.03 13.98
CA PRO A 126 -12.04 -9.20 13.26
C PRO A 126 -11.23 -8.75 12.04
N HIS A 127 -10.22 -9.54 11.67
CA HIS A 127 -9.37 -9.24 10.52
C HIS A 127 -9.51 -10.32 9.46
N LEU A 128 -9.73 -9.91 8.21
CA LEU A 128 -9.75 -10.78 7.04
C LEU A 128 -8.47 -10.55 6.23
N SER A 129 -7.57 -11.53 6.22
CA SER A 129 -6.39 -11.52 5.35
C SER A 129 -6.77 -12.03 3.96
N ILE A 130 -6.42 -11.28 2.91
CA ILE A 130 -6.73 -11.62 1.51
C ILE A 130 -5.43 -11.84 0.74
N ARG A 131 -5.25 -13.03 0.17
CA ARG A 131 -4.10 -13.39 -0.66
C ARG A 131 -4.31 -12.99 -2.12
N LYS A 132 -3.22 -12.93 -2.90
CA LYS A 132 -3.26 -12.55 -4.32
C LYS A 132 -4.04 -13.54 -5.20
N ASP A 133 -4.13 -14.79 -4.76
CA ASP A 133 -4.98 -15.82 -5.37
C ASP A 133 -6.46 -15.73 -4.96
N LYS A 134 -6.84 -14.66 -4.25
CA LYS A 134 -8.16 -14.40 -3.66
C LYS A 134 -8.52 -15.35 -2.52
N SER A 135 -7.58 -16.19 -2.05
CA SER A 135 -7.82 -16.99 -0.86
C SER A 135 -7.88 -16.09 0.38
N THR A 136 -8.77 -16.42 1.33
CA THR A 136 -9.04 -15.58 2.50
C THR A 136 -9.05 -16.39 3.78
N CYS A 137 -8.60 -15.76 4.86
CA CYS A 137 -8.69 -16.28 6.22
C CYS A 137 -9.22 -15.19 7.15
N LEU A 138 -10.26 -15.50 7.91
CA LEU A 138 -10.82 -14.64 8.95
C LEU A 138 -10.22 -15.02 10.31
N HIS A 139 -9.62 -14.01 10.94
CA HIS A 139 -8.94 -14.09 12.23
C HIS A 139 -9.76 -13.38 13.31
N ALA A 140 -9.66 -13.87 14.55
CA ALA A 140 -10.50 -13.58 15.72
C ALA A 140 -11.81 -14.39 15.80
N TYR A 141 -11.67 -15.63 16.27
CA TYR A 141 -12.72 -16.67 16.31
C TYR A 141 -13.92 -16.36 17.23
N GLU A 142 -13.71 -15.77 18.40
CA GLU A 142 -14.82 -15.55 19.37
C GLU A 142 -15.90 -14.62 18.82
N ARG A 143 -15.50 -13.59 18.06
CA ARG A 143 -16.41 -12.61 17.44
C ARG A 143 -16.93 -13.05 16.08
N SER A 144 -16.36 -14.09 15.49
CA SER A 144 -16.71 -14.63 14.17
C SER A 144 -17.46 -15.96 14.24
N SER A 145 -17.97 -16.34 15.41
CA SER A 145 -18.80 -17.53 15.56
C SER A 145 -20.02 -17.45 14.62
N GLY A 146 -20.20 -18.48 13.79
CA GLY A 146 -21.32 -18.56 12.84
C GLY A 146 -21.08 -17.98 11.45
N TRP A 147 -19.86 -17.55 11.11
CA TRP A 147 -19.54 -16.95 9.79
C TRP A 147 -19.18 -17.99 8.72
N GLY A 148 -19.72 -19.21 8.79
CA GLY A 148 -19.48 -20.28 7.81
C GLY A 148 -17.99 -20.63 7.59
N GLY A 149 -17.67 -21.23 6.45
CA GLY A 149 -16.29 -21.53 6.04
C GLY A 149 -15.66 -22.77 6.67
N THR A 150 -14.36 -22.96 6.42
CA THR A 150 -13.58 -24.09 6.91
C THR A 150 -12.71 -23.67 8.09
N LEU A 151 -12.92 -24.28 9.26
CA LEU A 151 -12.06 -24.08 10.41
C LEU A 151 -10.66 -24.66 10.12
N MET A 152 -9.63 -23.81 10.19
CA MET A 152 -8.22 -24.22 10.16
C MET A 152 -7.63 -24.09 11.55
N GLN A 153 -6.85 -25.10 11.97
CA GLN A 153 -6.18 -25.10 13.27
C GLN A 153 -4.73 -25.59 13.13
N GLU A 154 -3.81 -24.85 13.72
CA GLU A 154 -2.39 -25.20 13.74
C GLU A 154 -1.73 -24.61 15.00
N ASN A 155 -0.99 -25.43 15.75
CA ASN A 155 -0.21 -24.98 16.92
C ASN A 155 -1.01 -24.15 17.95
N GLY A 156 -2.29 -24.49 18.15
CA GLY A 156 -3.19 -23.77 19.07
C GLY A 156 -3.80 -22.48 18.51
N TYR A 157 -3.45 -22.11 17.28
CA TYR A 157 -4.05 -21.00 16.56
C TYR A 157 -5.20 -21.48 15.66
N SER A 158 -6.17 -20.62 15.41
CA SER A 158 -7.29 -20.90 14.52
C SER A 158 -7.68 -19.71 13.65
N CYS A 159 -8.20 -20.02 12.46
CA CYS A 159 -8.88 -19.08 11.59
C CYS A 159 -10.01 -19.80 10.82
N ILE A 160 -10.86 -19.02 10.15
CA ILE A 160 -11.87 -19.54 9.22
C ILE A 160 -11.42 -19.23 7.80
N ALA A 161 -11.09 -20.25 7.02
CA ALA A 161 -10.82 -20.11 5.60
C ALA A 161 -12.13 -19.98 4.81
N GLN A 162 -12.15 -19.05 3.86
CA GLN A 162 -13.31 -18.78 3.00
C GLN A 162 -14.61 -18.59 3.81
N PRO A 163 -14.64 -17.64 4.77
CA PRO A 163 -15.83 -17.40 5.58
C PRO A 163 -17.03 -16.97 4.72
N ASP A 164 -18.24 -17.29 5.16
CA ASP A 164 -19.45 -16.64 4.68
C ASP A 164 -19.55 -15.24 5.32
N LEU A 165 -19.23 -14.22 4.53
CA LEU A 165 -19.28 -12.82 4.95
C LEU A 165 -20.65 -12.21 4.74
N GLY A 166 -21.65 -12.94 4.22
CA GLY A 166 -22.86 -12.41 3.59
C GLY A 166 -23.30 -11.02 4.08
N SER A 167 -23.39 -10.00 3.24
CA SER A 167 -23.75 -8.61 3.57
C SER A 167 -22.94 -7.85 4.65
N LYS A 168 -21.89 -8.42 5.27
CA LYS A 168 -21.01 -7.70 6.19
C LYS A 168 -20.29 -6.56 5.47
N ARG A 169 -20.16 -5.43 6.17
CA ARG A 169 -19.53 -4.19 5.68
C ARG A 169 -18.09 -4.13 6.15
N ILE A 170 -17.18 -4.04 5.19
CA ILE A 170 -15.75 -4.15 5.40
C ILE A 170 -15.09 -2.79 5.24
N LEU A 171 -14.15 -2.51 6.15
CA LEU A 171 -13.13 -1.49 5.98
C LEU A 171 -11.86 -2.15 5.46
N HIS A 172 -11.49 -1.88 4.22
CA HIS A 172 -10.23 -2.36 3.67
C HIS A 172 -9.11 -1.35 3.92
N ILE A 173 -8.00 -1.83 4.49
CA ILE A 173 -6.81 -1.04 4.79
C ILE A 173 -5.73 -1.42 3.80
N SER A 174 -5.11 -0.44 3.16
CA SER A 174 -3.96 -0.63 2.27
C SER A 174 -2.73 0.14 2.74
N ASP A 175 -1.54 -0.32 2.36
CA ASP A 175 -0.31 0.46 2.53
C ASP A 175 -0.35 1.72 1.64
N ILE A 176 -0.74 1.55 0.37
CA ILE A 176 -0.81 2.64 -0.59
C ILE A 176 -1.97 2.47 -1.57
N ILE A 177 -2.64 3.58 -1.89
CA ILE A 177 -3.52 3.67 -3.06
C ILE A 177 -2.82 4.44 -4.17
N ALA A 178 -2.65 3.81 -5.33
CA ALA A 178 -2.16 4.44 -6.56
C ALA A 178 -3.31 4.56 -7.59
N LYS A 179 -3.40 3.62 -8.54
CA LYS A 179 -4.48 3.56 -9.54
C LYS A 179 -5.63 2.60 -9.17
N GLY A 180 -5.64 2.06 -7.95
CA GLY A 180 -6.69 1.13 -7.49
C GLY A 180 -6.70 -0.27 -8.14
N ALA A 181 -5.71 -0.64 -8.95
CA ALA A 181 -5.74 -1.91 -9.71
C ALA A 181 -5.88 -3.16 -8.82
N SER A 182 -5.17 -3.23 -7.69
CA SER A 182 -5.28 -4.35 -6.74
C SER A 182 -6.67 -4.48 -6.14
N TRP A 183 -7.32 -3.35 -5.87
CA TRP A 183 -8.68 -3.31 -5.34
C TRP A 183 -9.66 -3.91 -6.33
N VAL A 184 -9.63 -3.43 -7.59
CA VAL A 184 -10.55 -3.87 -8.64
C VAL A 184 -10.32 -5.32 -9.05
N GLN A 185 -9.07 -5.75 -9.17
CA GLN A 185 -8.74 -7.05 -9.74
C GLN A 185 -8.76 -8.19 -8.71
N ILE A 186 -8.47 -7.88 -7.44
CA ILE A 186 -8.21 -8.90 -6.41
C ILE A 186 -9.10 -8.69 -5.19
N TRP A 187 -8.99 -7.55 -4.50
CA TRP A 187 -9.59 -7.38 -3.17
C TRP A 187 -11.12 -7.33 -3.19
N LEU A 188 -11.71 -6.57 -4.12
CA LEU A 188 -13.16 -6.51 -4.30
C LEU A 188 -13.74 -7.88 -4.69
N PRO A 189 -13.25 -8.57 -5.75
CA PRO A 189 -13.73 -9.90 -6.08
C PRO A 189 -13.57 -10.92 -4.96
N ALA A 190 -12.47 -10.88 -4.19
CA ALA A 190 -12.26 -11.82 -3.09
C ALA A 190 -13.31 -11.65 -1.98
N VAL A 191 -13.71 -10.41 -1.68
CA VAL A 191 -14.76 -10.12 -0.69
C VAL A 191 -16.16 -10.42 -1.22
N GLU A 192 -16.44 -10.01 -2.46
CA GLU A 192 -17.76 -10.18 -3.09
C GLU A 192 -18.11 -11.66 -3.29
N ASN A 193 -17.12 -12.50 -3.63
CA ASN A 193 -17.29 -13.95 -3.74
C ASN A 193 -17.69 -14.62 -2.43
N LEU A 194 -17.43 -13.98 -1.29
CA LEU A 194 -17.81 -14.43 0.04
C LEU A 194 -19.12 -13.78 0.52
N GLY A 195 -19.79 -13.02 -0.35
CA GLY A 195 -21.02 -12.29 -0.06
C GLY A 195 -20.82 -10.98 0.72
N GLY A 196 -19.58 -10.59 1.03
CA GLY A 196 -19.28 -9.36 1.76
C GLY A 196 -19.30 -8.12 0.87
N LYS A 197 -19.16 -6.93 1.48
CA LYS A 197 -19.04 -5.67 0.75
C LYS A 197 -17.95 -4.78 1.35
N ILE A 198 -16.94 -4.43 0.57
CA ILE A 198 -16.03 -3.34 0.93
C ILE A 198 -16.80 -2.04 0.79
N LYS A 199 -17.11 -1.40 1.93
CA LYS A 199 -17.87 -0.15 1.97
C LYS A 199 -16.96 1.05 2.26
N PHE A 200 -15.89 0.80 3.02
CA PHE A 200 -14.94 1.81 3.43
C PHE A 200 -13.53 1.42 3.01
N GLY A 201 -12.73 2.42 2.66
CA GLY A 201 -11.33 2.25 2.31
C GLY A 201 -10.43 3.19 3.11
N PHE A 202 -9.25 2.72 3.44
CA PHE A 202 -8.22 3.56 4.02
C PHE A 202 -6.86 3.18 3.49
N ALA A 203 -6.02 4.17 3.21
CA ALA A 203 -4.61 3.96 2.92
C ALA A 203 -3.72 4.81 3.80
N VAL A 204 -2.56 4.26 4.17
CA VAL A 204 -1.54 5.05 4.88
C VAL A 204 -1.00 6.16 3.96
N MET A 205 -0.76 5.83 2.69
CA MET A 205 -0.35 6.79 1.67
C MET A 205 -1.28 6.73 0.45
N GLU A 206 -1.49 7.85 -0.21
CA GLU A 206 -2.09 7.91 -1.55
C GLU A 206 -1.14 8.62 -2.51
N ARG A 207 -1.01 8.09 -3.73
CA ARG A 207 0.02 8.54 -4.68
C ARG A 207 -0.40 9.74 -5.55
N SER A 208 -1.65 10.17 -5.41
CA SER A 208 -2.37 11.18 -6.16
C SER A 208 -2.47 10.85 -7.65
N GLN A 209 -2.89 9.61 -7.93
CA GLN A 209 -2.97 9.05 -9.30
C GLN A 209 -4.37 8.57 -9.70
N GLY A 210 -5.43 9.08 -9.05
CA GLY A 210 -6.82 8.79 -9.42
C GLY A 210 -7.45 7.60 -8.67
N GLY A 211 -6.71 6.92 -7.79
CA GLY A 211 -7.19 5.72 -7.12
C GLY A 211 -8.39 5.95 -6.21
N LEU A 212 -8.40 7.05 -5.43
CA LEU A 212 -9.55 7.38 -4.57
C LEU A 212 -10.81 7.68 -5.39
N GLN A 213 -10.66 8.34 -6.53
CA GLN A 213 -11.76 8.62 -7.45
C GLN A 213 -12.36 7.32 -8.00
N ILE A 214 -11.52 6.38 -8.44
CA ILE A 214 -11.96 5.04 -8.89
C ILE A 214 -12.74 4.32 -7.78
N LEU A 215 -12.25 4.36 -6.53
CA LEU A 215 -12.96 3.74 -5.41
C LEU A 215 -14.31 4.42 -5.13
N ALA A 216 -14.37 5.75 -5.22
CA ALA A 216 -15.62 6.50 -5.05
C ALA A 216 -16.66 6.17 -6.13
N GLU A 217 -16.24 6.02 -7.39
CA GLU A 217 -17.10 5.58 -8.50
C GLU A 217 -17.66 4.17 -8.31
N LEU A 218 -16.93 3.31 -7.59
CA LEU A 218 -17.36 1.97 -7.16
C LEU A 218 -18.24 2.00 -5.89
N GLY A 219 -18.56 3.18 -5.37
CA GLY A 219 -19.39 3.36 -4.18
C GLY A 219 -18.69 3.09 -2.85
N ILE A 220 -17.34 3.12 -2.85
CA ILE A 220 -16.49 2.92 -1.68
C ILE A 220 -16.08 4.28 -1.13
N GLU A 221 -16.34 4.51 0.15
CA GLU A 221 -15.92 5.72 0.84
C GLU A 221 -14.48 5.52 1.32
N ALA A 222 -13.52 6.13 0.61
CA ALA A 222 -12.10 5.93 0.88
C ALA A 222 -11.39 7.24 1.28
N VAL A 223 -10.48 7.15 2.25
CA VAL A 223 -9.61 8.26 2.67
C VAL A 223 -8.16 7.82 2.79
N ALA A 224 -7.22 8.76 2.72
CA ALA A 224 -5.81 8.51 2.99
C ALA A 224 -5.37 9.25 4.26
N LEU A 225 -4.33 8.73 4.92
CA LEU A 225 -3.67 9.43 6.02
C LEU A 225 -2.77 10.55 5.51
N GLU A 226 -1.96 10.27 4.49
CA GLU A 226 -1.10 11.25 3.81
C GLU A 226 -1.21 11.07 2.29
N GLU A 227 -1.08 12.17 1.56
CA GLU A 227 -1.13 12.19 0.09
C GLU A 227 0.19 12.71 -0.46
N ALA A 228 0.72 12.04 -1.50
CA ALA A 228 1.88 12.49 -2.25
C ALA A 228 1.50 13.63 -3.20
N ASN A 229 1.09 14.76 -2.63
CA ASN A 229 0.61 15.94 -3.34
C ASN A 229 1.59 17.12 -3.24
N SER A 230 1.25 18.22 -3.91
CA SER A 230 2.09 19.44 -3.92
C SER A 230 2.36 20.00 -2.53
N SER A 231 1.44 19.82 -1.57
CA SER A 231 1.65 20.30 -0.20
C SER A 231 2.70 19.47 0.53
N LEU A 232 2.70 18.14 0.36
CA LEU A 232 3.74 17.27 0.92
C LEU A 232 5.10 17.60 0.33
N PHE A 233 5.18 17.76 -1.00
CA PHE A 233 6.46 18.05 -1.66
C PHE A 233 7.00 19.43 -1.31
N LYS A 234 6.12 20.42 -1.15
CA LYS A 234 6.52 21.75 -0.68
C LYS A 234 7.08 21.68 0.74
N ALA A 235 6.39 20.99 1.65
CA ALA A 235 6.85 20.86 3.02
C ALA A 235 8.19 20.10 3.11
N ALA A 236 8.37 19.07 2.29
CA ALA A 236 9.63 18.34 2.20
C ALA A 236 10.78 19.19 1.61
N HIS A 237 10.49 20.09 0.67
CA HIS A 237 11.45 21.08 0.16
C HIS A 237 11.86 22.09 1.23
N GLU A 238 10.89 22.62 1.99
CA GLU A 238 11.14 23.54 3.11
C GLU A 238 12.01 22.90 4.22
N GLU A 239 11.89 21.59 4.43
CA GLU A 239 12.74 20.80 5.34
C GLU A 239 14.08 20.34 4.71
N ASN A 240 14.44 20.84 3.52
CA ASN A 240 15.65 20.49 2.76
C ASN A 240 15.78 18.99 2.40
N ALA A 241 14.67 18.26 2.36
CA ALA A 241 14.65 16.87 1.90
C ALA A 241 14.60 16.76 0.36
N LEU A 242 14.26 17.85 -0.34
CA LEU A 242 14.31 17.98 -1.80
C LEU A 242 15.18 19.19 -2.16
N SER A 243 15.97 19.06 -3.24
CA SER A 243 16.52 20.24 -3.91
C SER A 243 15.46 20.98 -4.72
N ASP A 244 15.72 22.23 -5.11
CA ASP A 244 14.85 23.02 -5.99
C ASP A 244 14.49 22.24 -7.27
N TYR A 245 15.49 21.58 -7.86
CA TYR A 245 15.31 20.77 -9.05
C TYR A 245 14.40 19.55 -8.80
N GLN A 246 14.60 18.83 -7.70
CA GLN A 246 13.75 17.68 -7.35
C GLN A 246 12.31 18.10 -7.05
N PHE A 247 12.13 19.24 -6.38
CA PHE A 247 10.82 19.80 -6.09
C PHE A 247 10.06 20.20 -7.36
N GLU A 248 10.74 20.86 -8.30
CA GLU A 248 10.18 21.19 -9.61
C GLU A 248 9.78 19.93 -10.38
N LEU A 249 10.67 18.94 -10.48
CA LEU A 249 10.38 17.67 -11.17
C LEU A 249 9.19 16.93 -10.56
N ALA A 250 9.14 16.82 -9.23
CA ALA A 250 8.06 16.12 -8.54
C ALA A 250 6.72 16.83 -8.72
N THR A 251 6.71 18.17 -8.66
CA THR A 251 5.50 18.97 -8.86
C THR A 251 4.98 18.88 -10.30
N ASN A 252 5.87 18.95 -11.28
CA ASN A 252 5.50 18.80 -12.69
C ASN A 252 4.95 17.39 -12.99
N TYR A 253 5.53 16.36 -12.38
CA TYR A 253 5.02 15.00 -12.52
C TYR A 253 3.59 14.83 -12.00
N LEU A 254 3.21 15.49 -10.90
CA LEU A 254 1.83 15.43 -10.39
C LEU A 254 0.82 16.01 -11.38
N GLN A 255 1.21 17.03 -12.15
CA GLN A 255 0.34 17.67 -13.13
C GLN A 255 0.21 16.83 -14.40
N ASN A 256 1.31 16.25 -14.87
CA ASN A 256 1.31 15.48 -16.11
C ASN A 256 2.43 14.40 -16.12
N PRO A 257 2.15 13.20 -15.59
CA PRO A 257 3.11 12.09 -15.57
C PRO A 257 3.60 11.70 -16.97
N ASP A 258 2.71 11.66 -17.96
CA ASP A 258 3.05 11.26 -19.33
C ASP A 258 3.97 12.28 -20.01
N PHE A 259 3.76 13.57 -19.73
CA PHE A 259 4.64 14.63 -20.19
C PHE A 259 6.04 14.51 -19.57
N PHE A 260 6.14 14.17 -18.29
CA PHE A 260 7.43 13.96 -17.64
C PHE A 260 8.24 12.88 -18.36
N GLU A 261 7.65 11.72 -18.66
CA GLU A 261 8.35 10.61 -19.31
C GLU A 261 8.85 11.00 -20.71
N ARG A 262 8.00 11.69 -21.48
CA ARG A 262 8.34 12.18 -22.83
C ARG A 262 9.43 13.24 -22.82
N ASP A 263 9.30 14.25 -21.95
CA ASP A 263 10.29 15.33 -21.87
C ASP A 263 11.63 14.83 -21.32
N PHE A 264 11.61 13.88 -20.37
CA PHE A 264 12.82 13.23 -19.89
C PHE A 264 13.58 12.52 -21.02
N LEU A 265 12.91 11.70 -21.82
CA LEU A 265 13.56 11.00 -22.95
C LEU A 265 14.06 11.96 -24.03
N ARG A 266 13.36 13.08 -24.25
CA ARG A 266 13.82 14.14 -25.16
C ARG A 266 15.12 14.78 -24.68
N ARG A 267 15.27 14.99 -23.37
CA ARG A 267 16.50 15.55 -22.76
C ARG A 267 17.63 14.53 -22.61
N HIS A 268 17.29 13.24 -22.51
CA HIS A 268 18.23 12.13 -22.33
C HIS A 268 18.01 11.05 -23.41
N PRO A 269 18.34 11.34 -24.69
CA PRO A 269 18.00 10.46 -25.81
C PRO A 269 18.63 9.06 -25.72
N ASP A 270 19.80 8.93 -25.09
CA ASP A 270 20.49 7.64 -24.93
C ASP A 270 20.08 6.87 -23.66
N PHE A 271 19.09 7.36 -22.89
CA PHE A 271 18.74 6.79 -21.59
C PHE A 271 18.32 5.32 -21.69
N LEU A 272 17.42 5.00 -22.61
CA LEU A 272 16.90 3.64 -22.76
C LEU A 272 18.00 2.67 -23.21
N GLU A 273 18.85 3.09 -24.16
CA GLU A 273 19.99 2.34 -24.66
C GLU A 273 20.99 2.05 -23.53
N LYS A 274 21.30 3.05 -22.70
CA LYS A 274 22.17 2.90 -21.53
C LYS A 274 21.59 1.91 -20.53
N GLU A 275 20.32 2.05 -20.16
CA GLU A 275 19.65 1.13 -19.23
C GLU A 275 19.64 -0.31 -19.76
N ILE A 276 19.38 -0.50 -21.06
CA ILE A 276 19.44 -1.82 -21.71
C ILE A 276 20.86 -2.40 -21.65
N SER A 277 21.87 -1.59 -21.94
CA SER A 277 23.27 -2.04 -21.95
C SER A 277 23.80 -2.43 -20.57
N ASN A 278 23.28 -1.82 -19.50
CA ASN A 278 23.67 -2.10 -18.12
C ASN A 278 23.16 -3.46 -17.60
N GLY A 279 22.21 -4.09 -18.29
CA GLY A 279 21.64 -5.38 -17.89
C GLY A 279 20.74 -5.32 -16.64
N GLY A 280 20.32 -6.50 -16.16
CA GLY A 280 19.47 -6.63 -14.97
C GLY A 280 18.00 -6.24 -15.19
N GLU A 281 17.28 -6.03 -14.09
CA GLU A 281 15.83 -5.76 -14.11
C GLU A 281 15.49 -4.47 -14.87
N ARG A 282 16.33 -3.44 -14.74
CA ARG A 282 16.13 -2.15 -15.42
C ARG A 282 16.26 -2.27 -16.95
N ALA A 283 17.20 -3.09 -17.44
CA ALA A 283 17.32 -3.36 -18.87
C ALA A 283 16.05 -3.99 -19.45
N VAL A 284 15.43 -4.91 -18.72
CA VAL A 284 14.17 -5.56 -19.13
C VAL A 284 13.05 -4.52 -19.23
N LYS A 285 12.89 -3.66 -18.21
CA LYS A 285 11.88 -2.58 -18.21
C LYS A 285 12.13 -1.58 -19.33
N ALA A 286 13.37 -1.14 -19.54
CA ALA A 286 13.74 -0.22 -20.62
C ALA A 286 13.44 -0.81 -22.01
N ALA A 287 13.75 -2.09 -22.23
CA ALA A 287 13.44 -2.77 -23.50
C ALA A 287 11.92 -2.97 -23.72
N GLN A 288 11.14 -3.17 -22.66
CA GLN A 288 9.68 -3.24 -22.75
C GLN A 288 9.09 -1.86 -23.08
N TYR A 289 9.52 -0.83 -22.36
CA TYR A 289 9.08 0.55 -22.58
C TYR A 289 9.44 1.04 -23.99
N LYS A 290 10.65 0.74 -24.48
CA LYS A 290 11.03 1.07 -25.85
C LYS A 290 10.11 0.43 -26.88
N ARG A 291 9.69 -0.83 -26.69
CA ARG A 291 8.73 -1.49 -27.60
C ARG A 291 7.36 -0.82 -27.59
N SER A 292 6.82 -0.47 -26.42
CA SER A 292 5.51 0.20 -26.34
C SER A 292 5.49 1.60 -26.97
N LEU A 293 6.61 2.32 -26.96
CA LEU A 293 6.75 3.58 -27.70
C LEU A 293 6.62 3.38 -29.22
N HIS A 294 7.20 2.30 -29.77
CA HIS A 294 7.10 2.01 -31.20
C HIS A 294 5.69 1.59 -31.59
N GLU A 295 5.00 0.81 -30.76
CA GLU A 295 3.62 0.36 -31.01
C GLU A 295 2.59 1.50 -30.92
N SER A 296 2.87 2.57 -30.16
CA SER A 296 2.00 3.75 -30.07
C SER A 296 2.22 4.79 -31.18
N LEU A 297 3.21 4.57 -32.06
CA LEU A 297 3.50 5.39 -33.23
C LEU A 297 3.02 4.75 -34.56
N ILE A 298 2.44 3.55 -34.49
CA ILE A 298 1.80 2.80 -35.59
C ILE A 298 0.29 2.89 -35.43
#